data_AF-A0A2D9K1N5-F1
#
_entry.id   AF-A0A2D9K1N5-F1
#
_cell.length_a   1.000
_cell.length_b   1.000
_cell.length_c   1.000
_cell.angle_alpha   90.00
_cell.angle_beta   90.00
_cell.angle_gamma   90.00
#
_symmetry.space_group_name_H-M   'P 1'
#
loop_
_entity.id
_entity.type
_entity.pdbx_description
1 polymer ?
#
loop_
_entity_poly.entity_id
_entity_poly.type
_entity_poly.pdbx_seq_one_letter_code
_entity_poly.pdbx_strand_id
1 'polypeptide(L)'
;MKISIDWLGDHIDLSEYNDSEISDLLTFSGIEVEGIIKIPDKVVVAQISKIESHPNADKLLVCQVDDGQKELRQIVCGANNFSEGDKVPLALPGAVIKDFEIKEAKLRGVESKGMLCSQSELGGQDSEGLWILPKESKIGLNLNEFFPSVFDLEITPNRPDCLSHIGVARELSAICSKKLKQRDNNSADELSLVDTTDEAIKIQDTNLCPLYTLRKITNVKVSPSPYWLQAKLEAIGLRSINNVVDVTNYVMMELGQPLHAFDSD
;
A
#
# COMPACT_ATOMS: atom_id res chain seq x y z
N MET A 1 12.16 -5.78 -1.20
CA MET A 1 11.86 -4.45 -0.62
C MET A 1 10.70 -3.88 -1.42
N LYS A 2 9.59 -3.53 -0.76
CA LYS A 2 8.41 -3.03 -1.47
C LYS A 2 8.44 -1.52 -1.70
N ILE A 3 8.17 -1.10 -2.94
CA ILE A 3 8.10 0.30 -3.39
C ILE A 3 6.78 0.52 -4.13
N SER A 4 6.08 1.61 -3.82
CA SER A 4 4.86 2.00 -4.54
C SER A 4 5.19 2.90 -5.73
N ILE A 5 4.61 2.61 -6.90
CA ILE A 5 4.75 3.46 -8.11
C ILE A 5 4.14 4.85 -7.90
N ASP A 6 3.00 4.94 -7.22
CA ASP A 6 2.38 6.24 -6.91
C ASP A 6 3.28 7.10 -6.03
N TRP A 7 3.89 6.48 -5.00
CA TRP A 7 4.84 7.17 -4.15
C TRP A 7 6.14 7.53 -4.89
N LEU A 8 6.65 6.70 -5.79
CA LEU A 8 7.73 7.11 -6.71
C LEU A 8 7.31 8.31 -7.56
N GLY A 9 6.04 8.39 -7.95
CA GLY A 9 5.41 9.50 -8.65
C GLY A 9 5.61 10.85 -7.97
N ASP A 10 5.77 10.90 -6.65
CA ASP A 10 6.08 12.15 -5.92
C ASP A 10 7.49 12.68 -6.23
N HIS A 11 8.40 11.81 -6.68
CA HIS A 11 9.82 12.10 -6.89
C HIS A 11 10.21 12.17 -8.36
N ILE A 12 9.52 11.43 -9.22
CA ILE A 12 9.84 11.34 -10.65
C ILE A 12 8.56 11.11 -11.45
N ASP A 13 8.43 11.79 -12.59
CA ASP A 13 7.31 11.55 -13.49
C ASP A 13 7.58 10.28 -14.33
N LEU A 14 6.80 9.23 -14.08
CA LEU A 14 6.86 7.95 -14.80
C LEU A 14 5.62 7.71 -15.68
N SER A 15 4.79 8.73 -15.92
CA SER A 15 3.50 8.59 -16.60
C SER A 15 3.55 8.05 -18.03
N GLU A 16 4.71 8.10 -18.68
CA GLU A 16 4.92 7.54 -20.03
C GLU A 16 5.29 6.05 -20.03
N TYR A 17 5.59 5.47 -18.86
CA TYR A 17 5.99 4.07 -18.72
C TYR A 17 4.88 3.25 -18.07
N ASN A 18 4.69 2.04 -18.55
CA ASN A 18 3.88 1.04 -17.87
C ASN A 18 4.71 0.23 -16.86
N ASP A 19 4.04 -0.55 -16.01
CA ASP A 19 4.69 -1.31 -14.94
C ASP A 19 5.78 -2.28 -15.47
N SER A 20 5.55 -2.90 -16.62
CA SER A 20 6.52 -3.83 -17.23
C SER A 20 7.77 -3.09 -17.71
N GLU A 21 7.61 -1.92 -18.32
CA GLU A 21 8.74 -1.11 -18.78
C GLU A 21 9.58 -0.62 -17.59
N ILE A 22 8.95 -0.17 -16.51
CA ILE A 22 9.66 0.24 -15.28
C ILE A 22 10.41 -0.96 -14.69
N SER A 23 9.78 -2.14 -14.68
CA SER A 23 10.39 -3.38 -14.18
C SER A 23 11.64 -3.77 -14.96
N ASP A 24 11.57 -3.72 -16.29
CA ASP A 24 12.70 -4.01 -17.16
C ASP A 24 13.83 -3.00 -16.95
N LEU A 25 13.51 -1.70 -16.84
CA LEU A 25 14.51 -0.65 -16.59
C LEU A 25 15.28 -0.87 -15.29
N LEU A 26 14.58 -1.20 -14.19
CA LEU A 26 15.20 -1.53 -12.90
C LEU A 26 16.05 -2.80 -12.99
N THR A 27 15.50 -3.86 -13.60
CA THR A 27 16.20 -5.15 -13.70
C THR A 27 17.47 -5.02 -14.52
N PHE A 28 17.43 -4.31 -15.66
CA PHE A 28 18.62 -4.07 -16.49
C PHE A 28 19.64 -3.12 -15.87
N SER A 29 19.26 -2.32 -14.87
CA SER A 29 20.21 -1.53 -14.06
C SER A 29 20.79 -2.30 -12.88
N GLY A 30 20.41 -3.57 -12.70
CA GLY A 30 20.90 -4.43 -11.63
C GLY A 30 20.07 -4.41 -10.35
N ILE A 31 18.82 -3.92 -10.41
CA ILE A 31 17.83 -4.00 -9.33
C ILE A 31 16.74 -4.98 -9.78
N GLU A 32 16.84 -6.23 -9.33
CA GLU A 32 15.88 -7.26 -9.71
C GLU A 32 14.49 -6.99 -9.13
N VAL A 33 13.47 -7.10 -9.96
CA VAL A 33 12.06 -7.01 -9.56
C VAL A 33 11.52 -8.44 -9.42
N GLU A 34 11.43 -8.92 -8.18
CA GLU A 34 10.92 -10.28 -7.89
C GLU A 34 9.44 -10.42 -8.23
N GLY A 35 8.68 -9.32 -8.13
CA GLY A 35 7.27 -9.33 -8.45
C GLY A 35 6.63 -7.94 -8.46
N ILE A 36 5.51 -7.86 -9.16
CA ILE A 36 4.67 -6.67 -9.21
C ILE A 36 3.31 -7.03 -8.62
N ILE A 37 2.99 -6.40 -7.50
CA ILE A 37 1.70 -6.50 -6.82
C ILE A 37 0.79 -5.43 -7.43
N LYS A 38 -0.28 -5.87 -8.08
CA LYS A 38 -1.25 -5.00 -8.73
C LYS A 38 -2.66 -5.56 -8.58
N ILE A 39 -3.64 -4.68 -8.37
CA ILE A 39 -5.04 -5.10 -8.43
C ILE A 39 -5.37 -5.52 -9.88
N PRO A 40 -5.88 -6.75 -10.09
CA PRO A 40 -6.22 -7.21 -11.43
C PRO A 40 -7.31 -6.36 -12.09
N ASP A 41 -7.34 -6.40 -13.41
CA ASP A 41 -8.45 -5.85 -14.18
C ASP A 41 -9.76 -6.56 -13.83
N LYS A 42 -10.88 -5.83 -13.99
CA LYS A 42 -12.25 -6.31 -13.73
C LYS A 42 -12.51 -6.66 -12.26
N VAL A 43 -11.76 -6.07 -11.34
CA VAL A 43 -12.09 -6.03 -9.92
C VAL A 43 -12.75 -4.69 -9.63
N VAL A 44 -14.02 -4.69 -9.25
CA VAL A 44 -14.81 -3.46 -9.05
C VAL A 44 -15.26 -3.29 -7.61
N VAL A 45 -15.56 -2.07 -7.20
CA VAL A 45 -16.24 -1.80 -5.94
C VAL A 45 -17.70 -2.26 -6.06
N ALA A 46 -18.13 -3.18 -5.20
CA ALA A 46 -19.52 -3.61 -5.09
C ALA A 46 -20.07 -3.36 -3.68
N GLN A 47 -21.38 -3.14 -3.56
CA GLN A 47 -22.07 -3.02 -2.28
C GLN A 47 -22.97 -4.22 -2.05
N ILE A 48 -22.92 -4.78 -0.84
CA ILE A 48 -23.75 -5.92 -0.45
C ILE A 48 -25.16 -5.44 -0.17
N SER A 49 -26.13 -5.86 -0.97
CA SER A 49 -27.53 -5.46 -0.84
C SER A 49 -28.33 -6.39 0.07
N LYS A 50 -28.06 -7.70 0.00
CA LYS A 50 -28.78 -8.72 0.78
C LYS A 50 -27.90 -9.93 1.06
N ILE A 51 -28.03 -10.52 2.24
CA ILE A 51 -27.31 -11.74 2.64
C ILE A 51 -28.32 -12.82 3.07
N GLU A 52 -28.18 -14.02 2.50
CA GLU A 52 -29.01 -15.18 2.85
C GLU A 52 -28.14 -16.41 3.11
N SER A 53 -28.58 -17.29 4.01
CA SER A 53 -27.89 -18.57 4.23
C SER A 53 -27.99 -19.45 2.99
N HIS A 54 -26.89 -20.12 2.63
CA HIS A 54 -26.89 -20.99 1.48
C HIS A 54 -27.75 -22.24 1.72
N PRO A 55 -28.70 -22.59 0.82
CA PRO A 55 -29.69 -23.63 1.06
C PRO A 55 -29.11 -25.03 1.23
N ASN A 56 -27.94 -25.28 0.62
CA ASN A 56 -27.28 -26.59 0.61
C ASN A 56 -25.90 -26.61 1.30
N ALA A 57 -25.53 -25.57 2.08
CA ALA A 57 -24.21 -25.49 2.71
C ALA A 57 -24.18 -24.56 3.93
N ASP A 58 -23.84 -25.08 5.11
CA ASP A 58 -23.91 -24.34 6.38
C ASP A 58 -22.87 -23.21 6.52
N LYS A 59 -21.76 -23.32 5.80
CA LYS A 59 -20.63 -22.36 5.86
C LYS A 59 -20.64 -21.33 4.73
N LEU A 60 -21.64 -21.37 3.85
CA LEU A 60 -21.72 -20.47 2.71
C LEU A 60 -22.92 -19.53 2.85
N LEU A 61 -22.74 -18.35 2.30
CA LEU A 61 -23.74 -17.30 2.19
C LEU A 61 -24.00 -17.02 0.72
N VAL A 62 -25.24 -16.68 0.41
CA VAL A 62 -25.67 -16.19 -0.90
C VAL A 62 -25.90 -14.69 -0.75
N CYS A 63 -25.08 -13.90 -1.43
CA CYS A 63 -25.12 -12.45 -1.38
C CYS A 63 -25.70 -11.92 -2.68
N GLN A 64 -26.62 -10.95 -2.59
CA GLN A 64 -26.99 -10.10 -3.72
C GLN A 64 -26.17 -8.83 -3.63
N VAL A 65 -25.40 -8.51 -4.67
CA VAL A 65 -24.47 -7.39 -4.68
C VAL A 65 -24.76 -6.44 -5.83
N ASP A 66 -24.66 -5.14 -5.55
CA ASP A 66 -24.75 -4.05 -6.52
C ASP A 66 -23.32 -3.68 -6.94
N ASP A 67 -23.00 -3.88 -8.22
CA ASP A 67 -21.72 -3.51 -8.83
C ASP A 67 -21.87 -2.29 -9.78
N GLY A 68 -22.97 -1.54 -9.67
CA GLY A 68 -23.26 -0.37 -10.49
C GLY A 68 -23.97 -0.69 -11.80
N GLN A 69 -24.27 -1.98 -12.05
CA GLN A 69 -25.14 -2.38 -13.15
C GLN A 69 -26.63 -2.38 -12.74
N LYS A 70 -27.53 -2.54 -13.72
CA LYS A 70 -28.98 -2.49 -13.48
C LYS A 70 -29.52 -3.66 -12.66
N GLU A 71 -28.84 -4.80 -12.70
CA GLU A 71 -29.25 -6.03 -12.03
C GLU A 71 -28.25 -6.40 -10.95
N LEU A 72 -28.75 -6.80 -9.78
CA LEU A 72 -27.90 -7.32 -8.71
C LEU A 72 -27.28 -8.65 -9.16
N ARG A 73 -26.01 -8.85 -8.78
CA ARG A 73 -25.32 -10.11 -8.99
C ARG A 73 -25.48 -11.00 -7.77
N GLN A 74 -25.74 -12.28 -8.03
CA GLN A 74 -25.68 -13.31 -7.00
C GLN A 74 -24.26 -13.83 -6.88
N ILE A 75 -23.70 -13.76 -5.67
CA ILE A 75 -22.35 -14.22 -5.35
C ILE A 75 -22.43 -15.16 -4.14
N VAL A 76 -21.76 -16.30 -4.22
CA VAL A 76 -21.61 -17.22 -3.08
C VAL A 76 -20.31 -16.89 -2.36
N CYS A 77 -20.37 -16.61 -1.06
CA CYS A 77 -19.21 -16.24 -0.25
C CYS A 77 -19.15 -17.08 1.03
N GLY A 78 -17.94 -17.40 1.48
CA GLY A 78 -17.71 -18.13 2.75
C GLY A 78 -17.21 -17.27 3.91
N ALA A 79 -16.93 -15.99 3.67
CA ALA A 79 -16.50 -15.07 4.71
C ALA A 79 -17.68 -14.66 5.62
N ASN A 80 -17.39 -14.17 6.81
CA ASN A 80 -18.39 -13.79 7.82
C ASN A 80 -18.12 -12.42 8.48
N ASN A 81 -17.14 -11.68 7.97
CA ASN A 81 -16.68 -10.40 8.53
C ASN A 81 -17.37 -9.18 7.87
N PHE A 82 -18.52 -9.37 7.21
CA PHE A 82 -19.22 -8.34 6.46
C PHE A 82 -20.72 -8.33 6.78
N SER A 83 -21.38 -7.21 6.49
CA SER A 83 -22.80 -6.96 6.71
C SER A 83 -23.46 -6.37 5.46
N GLU A 84 -24.80 -6.38 5.44
CA GLU A 84 -25.55 -5.65 4.41
C GLU A 84 -25.20 -4.15 4.45
N GLY A 85 -24.96 -3.56 3.28
CA GLY A 85 -24.50 -2.19 3.11
C GLY A 85 -22.98 -2.02 3.03
N ASP A 86 -22.18 -3.04 3.37
CA ASP A 86 -20.74 -2.97 3.24
C ASP A 86 -20.30 -2.93 1.78
N LYS A 87 -19.22 -2.20 1.51
CA LYS A 87 -18.57 -2.10 0.21
C LYS A 87 -17.35 -3.01 0.18
N VAL A 88 -17.23 -3.81 -0.85
CA VAL A 88 -16.18 -4.84 -0.98
C VAL A 88 -15.69 -4.93 -2.42
N PRO A 89 -14.46 -5.41 -2.65
CA PRO A 89 -14.00 -5.76 -3.99
C PRO A 89 -14.77 -6.97 -4.53
N LEU A 90 -15.26 -6.85 -5.76
CA LEU A 90 -15.87 -7.92 -6.54
C LEU A 90 -15.02 -8.19 -7.78
N ALA A 91 -14.45 -9.38 -7.87
CA ALA A 91 -13.84 -9.88 -9.09
C ALA A 91 -14.93 -10.42 -10.03
N LEU A 92 -15.05 -9.79 -11.19
CA LEU A 92 -16.00 -10.18 -12.22
C LEU A 92 -15.49 -11.37 -13.04
N PRO A 93 -16.37 -12.11 -13.73
CA PRO A 93 -15.94 -13.12 -14.68
C PRO A 93 -14.91 -12.62 -15.70
N GLY A 94 -13.83 -13.38 -15.85
CA GLY A 94 -12.66 -13.07 -16.66
C GLY A 94 -11.64 -12.15 -15.98
N ALA A 95 -11.78 -11.82 -14.69
CA ALA A 95 -10.70 -11.30 -13.86
C ALA A 95 -9.69 -12.44 -13.56
N VAL A 96 -8.40 -12.13 -13.45
CA VAL A 96 -7.35 -13.12 -13.14
C VAL A 96 -6.74 -12.79 -11.77
N ILE A 97 -6.93 -13.67 -10.80
CA ILE A 97 -6.43 -13.51 -9.43
C ILE A 97 -5.44 -14.64 -9.14
N LYS A 98 -4.17 -14.33 -8.91
CA LYS A 98 -3.11 -15.33 -8.62
C LYS A 98 -3.14 -16.52 -9.60
N ASP A 99 -3.12 -16.22 -10.89
CA ASP A 99 -3.20 -17.17 -12.01
C ASP A 99 -4.53 -17.94 -12.15
N PHE A 100 -5.55 -17.58 -11.37
CA PHE A 100 -6.88 -18.16 -11.47
C PHE A 100 -7.86 -17.20 -12.15
N GLU A 101 -8.41 -17.63 -13.29
CA GLU A 101 -9.45 -16.88 -14.00
C GLU A 101 -10.83 -17.10 -13.35
N ILE A 102 -11.45 -16.01 -12.90
CA ILE A 102 -12.80 -16.01 -12.32
C ILE A 102 -13.83 -16.35 -13.39
N LYS A 103 -14.72 -17.29 -13.11
CA LYS A 103 -15.78 -17.74 -14.02
C LYS A 103 -17.11 -17.78 -13.30
N GLU A 104 -18.20 -17.71 -14.07
CA GLU A 104 -19.50 -18.05 -13.54
C GLU A 104 -19.54 -19.56 -13.24
N ALA A 105 -19.90 -19.91 -12.01
CA ALA A 105 -19.90 -21.29 -11.56
C ALA A 105 -21.09 -21.56 -10.63
N LYS A 106 -21.47 -22.84 -10.52
CA LYS A 106 -22.44 -23.29 -9.52
C LYS A 106 -21.69 -23.86 -8.32
N LEU A 107 -21.80 -23.21 -7.17
CA LEU A 107 -21.30 -23.73 -5.92
C LEU A 107 -22.47 -24.41 -5.20
N ARG A 108 -22.38 -25.73 -4.99
CA ARG A 108 -23.41 -26.50 -4.26
C ARG A 108 -24.85 -26.27 -4.79
N GLY A 109 -24.96 -26.11 -6.11
CA GLY A 109 -26.24 -25.94 -6.82
C GLY A 109 -26.71 -24.49 -6.97
N VAL A 110 -26.06 -23.52 -6.33
CA VAL A 110 -26.39 -22.09 -6.42
C VAL A 110 -25.39 -21.39 -7.33
N GLU A 111 -25.86 -20.53 -8.24
CA GLU A 111 -25.01 -19.77 -9.14
C GLU A 111 -24.22 -18.67 -8.42
N SER A 112 -22.95 -18.52 -8.76
CA SER A 112 -22.08 -17.42 -8.34
C SER A 112 -21.51 -16.74 -9.57
N LYS A 113 -21.81 -15.46 -9.75
CA LYS A 113 -21.42 -14.65 -10.91
C LYS A 113 -20.18 -13.79 -10.63
N GLY A 114 -19.17 -14.40 -10.02
CA GLY A 114 -17.94 -13.73 -9.58
C GLY A 114 -17.51 -14.18 -8.19
N MET A 115 -16.59 -13.42 -7.60
CA MET A 115 -15.99 -13.68 -6.29
C MET A 115 -15.79 -12.37 -5.52
N LEU A 116 -16.22 -12.31 -4.26
CA LEU A 116 -15.86 -11.21 -3.36
C LEU A 116 -14.46 -11.47 -2.81
N CYS A 117 -13.60 -10.46 -2.80
CA CYS A 117 -12.18 -10.66 -2.51
C CYS A 117 -11.76 -10.11 -1.14
N SER A 118 -10.85 -10.84 -0.50
CA SER A 118 -10.01 -10.39 0.59
C SER A 118 -8.88 -9.47 0.09
N GLN A 119 -8.22 -8.78 1.03
CA GLN A 119 -7.07 -7.96 0.70
C GLN A 119 -5.87 -8.84 0.29
N SER A 120 -5.71 -10.00 0.95
CA SER A 120 -4.68 -11.00 0.64
C SER A 120 -4.78 -11.58 -0.77
N GLU A 121 -6.00 -11.79 -1.29
CA GLU A 121 -6.22 -12.31 -2.65
C GLU A 121 -5.81 -11.30 -3.71
N LEU A 122 -6.00 -10.00 -3.41
CA LEU A 122 -5.64 -8.90 -4.29
C LEU A 122 -4.20 -8.38 -4.06
N GLY A 123 -3.38 -9.14 -3.32
CA GLY A 123 -1.95 -8.87 -3.15
C GLY A 123 -1.59 -7.89 -2.03
N GLY A 124 -2.56 -7.45 -1.22
CA GLY A 124 -2.31 -6.65 -0.04
C GLY A 124 -1.91 -7.49 1.19
N GLN A 125 -2.03 -6.89 2.38
CA GLN A 125 -1.69 -7.57 3.64
C GLN A 125 -2.61 -8.77 3.90
N ASP A 126 -2.08 -9.72 4.67
CA ASP A 126 -2.84 -10.90 5.07
C ASP A 126 -4.02 -10.47 5.96
N SER A 127 -5.21 -10.94 5.62
CA SER A 127 -6.46 -10.48 6.22
C SER A 127 -7.45 -11.62 6.36
N GLU A 128 -8.06 -11.79 7.53
CA GLU A 128 -9.17 -12.71 7.70
C GLU A 128 -10.45 -12.12 7.08
N GLY A 129 -10.99 -12.80 6.06
CA GLY A 129 -12.26 -12.45 5.43
C GLY A 129 -12.15 -11.42 4.30
N LEU A 130 -13.29 -10.83 3.92
CA LEU A 130 -13.38 -9.86 2.82
C LEU A 130 -12.71 -8.53 3.18
N TRP A 131 -12.22 -7.85 2.15
CA TRP A 131 -11.73 -6.49 2.31
C TRP A 131 -12.91 -5.52 2.38
N ILE A 132 -13.16 -4.96 3.57
CA ILE A 132 -14.19 -3.94 3.76
C ILE A 132 -13.62 -2.58 3.35
N LEU A 133 -14.18 -2.00 2.29
CA LEU A 133 -13.79 -0.72 1.74
C LEU A 133 -14.46 0.44 2.50
N PRO A 134 -13.87 1.65 2.47
CA PRO A 134 -14.49 2.85 3.03
C PRO A 134 -15.90 3.08 2.48
N LYS A 135 -16.78 3.61 3.33
CA LYS A 135 -18.18 3.89 2.94
C LYS A 135 -18.31 4.87 1.77
N GLU A 136 -17.30 5.70 1.53
CA GLU A 136 -17.29 6.67 0.43
C GLU A 136 -16.87 6.10 -0.92
N SER A 137 -16.41 4.84 -0.98
CA SER A 137 -16.02 4.20 -2.25
C SER A 137 -17.19 4.16 -3.23
N LYS A 138 -17.01 4.60 -4.47
CA LYS A 138 -18.11 4.64 -5.45
C LYS A 138 -18.28 3.27 -6.09
N ILE A 139 -19.51 2.77 -6.10
CA ILE A 139 -19.88 1.47 -6.65
C ILE A 139 -19.61 1.45 -8.16
N GLY A 140 -19.12 0.32 -8.68
CA GLY A 140 -18.85 0.06 -10.08
C GLY A 140 -17.51 0.59 -10.60
N LEU A 141 -16.76 1.33 -9.77
CA LEU A 141 -15.42 1.76 -10.14
C LEU A 141 -14.44 0.59 -10.14
N ASN A 142 -13.55 0.56 -11.12
CA ASN A 142 -12.47 -0.42 -11.16
C ASN A 142 -11.45 -0.07 -10.07
N LEU A 143 -11.14 -1.07 -9.25
CA LEU A 143 -10.32 -0.90 -8.08
C LEU A 143 -8.85 -0.63 -8.48
N ASN A 144 -8.40 -1.14 -9.63
CA ASN A 144 -7.06 -0.87 -10.15
C ASN A 144 -6.79 0.62 -10.46
N GLU A 145 -7.83 1.45 -10.62
CA GLU A 145 -7.71 2.89 -10.87
C GLU A 145 -7.31 3.68 -9.62
N PHE A 146 -7.48 3.08 -8.44
CA PHE A 146 -7.27 3.74 -7.14
C PHE A 146 -6.16 3.11 -6.31
N PHE A 147 -5.69 1.93 -6.70
CA PHE A 147 -4.67 1.18 -5.99
C PHE A 147 -3.45 0.99 -6.89
N PRO A 148 -2.39 1.76 -6.66
CA PRO A 148 -1.21 1.75 -7.51
C PRO A 148 -0.41 0.46 -7.34
N SER A 149 0.34 0.12 -8.38
CA SER A 149 1.24 -1.03 -8.39
C SER A 149 2.35 -0.88 -7.34
N VAL A 150 2.72 -2.00 -6.72
CA VAL A 150 3.79 -2.11 -5.74
C VAL A 150 4.80 -3.13 -6.23
N PHE A 151 6.06 -2.72 -6.30
CA PHE A 151 7.16 -3.52 -6.82
C PHE A 151 7.91 -4.12 -5.65
N ASP A 152 8.15 -5.42 -5.67
CA ASP A 152 9.05 -6.07 -4.71
C ASP A 152 10.44 -6.22 -5.33
N LEU A 153 11.39 -5.47 -4.76
CA LEU A 153 12.74 -5.32 -5.29
C LEU A 153 13.74 -6.15 -4.48
N GLU A 154 14.56 -6.96 -5.13
CA GLU A 154 15.73 -7.58 -4.51
C GLU A 154 16.91 -6.60 -4.55
N ILE A 155 17.15 -5.91 -3.44
CA ILE A 155 18.25 -4.93 -3.34
C ILE A 155 19.52 -5.63 -2.89
N THR A 156 20.52 -5.64 -3.76
CA THR A 156 21.84 -6.20 -3.46
C THR A 156 22.60 -5.36 -2.41
N PRO A 157 23.46 -5.97 -1.56
CA PRO A 157 24.11 -5.27 -0.45
C PRO A 157 25.00 -4.08 -0.84
N ASN A 158 25.46 -4.02 -2.10
CA ASN A 158 26.24 -2.91 -2.64
C ASN A 158 25.40 -1.69 -3.05
N ARG A 159 24.05 -1.78 -3.00
CA ARG A 159 23.12 -0.69 -3.33
C ARG A 159 22.24 -0.25 -2.14
N PRO A 160 22.81 0.08 -0.97
CA PRO A 160 22.02 0.54 0.17
C PRO A 160 21.30 1.86 -0.13
N ASP A 161 21.77 2.63 -1.12
CA ASP A 161 21.12 3.85 -1.59
C ASP A 161 19.72 3.58 -2.17
N CYS A 162 19.47 2.37 -2.70
CA CYS A 162 18.16 1.96 -3.24
C CYS A 162 17.19 1.42 -2.18
N LEU A 163 17.55 1.43 -0.90
CA LEU A 163 16.65 1.04 0.20
C LEU A 163 15.61 2.13 0.55
N SER A 164 15.21 2.95 -0.43
CA SER A 164 14.21 4.02 -0.26
C SER A 164 13.55 4.44 -1.57
N HIS A 165 12.38 5.07 -1.48
CA HIS A 165 11.67 5.64 -2.63
C HIS A 165 12.52 6.70 -3.35
N ILE A 166 13.18 7.62 -2.62
CA ILE A 166 14.06 8.61 -3.27
C ILE A 166 15.28 7.96 -3.93
N GLY A 167 15.80 6.88 -3.35
CA GLY A 167 16.92 6.11 -3.89
C GLY A 167 16.59 5.48 -5.24
N VAL A 168 15.48 4.74 -5.28
CA VAL A 168 14.98 4.11 -6.51
C VAL A 168 14.56 5.17 -7.54
N ALA A 169 13.92 6.27 -7.11
CA ALA A 169 13.58 7.37 -8.01
C ALA A 169 14.84 8.01 -8.64
N ARG A 170 15.94 8.12 -7.88
CA ARG A 170 17.22 8.64 -8.39
C ARG A 170 17.83 7.71 -9.42
N GLU A 171 17.75 6.40 -9.20
CA GLU A 171 18.20 5.40 -10.18
C GLU A 171 17.41 5.53 -11.49
N LEU A 172 16.07 5.52 -11.40
CA LEU A 172 15.19 5.70 -12.55
C LEU A 172 15.40 7.05 -13.26
N SER A 173 15.68 8.12 -12.51
CA SER A 173 16.03 9.43 -13.04
C SER A 173 17.27 9.37 -13.94
N ALA A 174 18.31 8.65 -13.49
CA ALA A 174 19.53 8.47 -14.27
C ALA A 174 19.29 7.61 -15.53
N ILE A 175 18.57 6.48 -15.40
CA ILE A 175 18.29 5.56 -16.50
C ILE A 175 17.42 6.23 -17.58
N CYS A 176 16.34 6.89 -17.15
CA CYS A 176 15.35 7.49 -18.05
C CYS A 176 15.75 8.89 -18.54
N SER A 177 16.90 9.43 -18.08
CA SER A 177 17.30 10.83 -18.32
C SER A 177 16.22 11.85 -17.92
N LYS A 178 15.51 11.58 -16.82
CA LYS A 178 14.47 12.44 -16.28
C LYS A 178 14.98 13.25 -15.10
N LYS A 179 14.39 14.42 -14.87
CA LYS A 179 14.68 15.20 -13.67
C LYS A 179 13.89 14.65 -12.49
N LEU A 180 14.55 14.50 -11.35
CA LEU A 180 13.85 14.39 -10.07
C LEU A 180 13.05 15.67 -9.82
N LYS A 181 11.83 15.50 -9.32
CA LYS A 181 10.99 16.59 -8.85
C LYS A 181 11.74 17.30 -7.71
N GLN A 182 11.75 18.62 -7.76
CA GLN A 182 12.30 19.40 -6.66
C GLN A 182 11.38 19.20 -5.46
N ARG A 183 11.94 18.82 -4.31
CA ARG A 183 11.22 19.03 -3.07
C ARG A 183 11.15 20.53 -2.84
N ASP A 184 9.94 21.00 -2.59
CA ASP A 184 9.76 22.31 -1.97
C ASP A 184 10.44 22.25 -0.60
N ASN A 185 11.71 22.63 -0.56
CA ASN A 185 12.41 23.01 0.65
C ASN A 185 11.89 24.38 1.09
N ASN A 186 10.57 24.60 1.04
CA ASN A 186 9.92 25.79 1.57
C ASN A 186 10.34 25.82 3.03
N SER A 187 11.27 26.75 3.28
CA SER A 187 11.92 27.09 4.53
C SER A 187 11.21 26.44 5.71
N ALA A 188 11.75 25.32 6.20
CA ALA A 188 11.82 25.23 7.63
C ALA A 188 12.61 26.48 8.02
N ASP A 189 11.91 27.54 8.46
CA ASP A 189 12.49 28.77 8.99
C ASP A 189 13.79 28.40 9.66
N GLU A 190 14.94 28.99 9.25
CA GLU A 190 16.29 28.67 9.74
C GLU A 190 16.20 28.07 11.14
N LEU A 191 16.13 26.74 11.21
CA LEU A 191 15.70 26.12 12.45
C LEU A 191 16.88 26.29 13.37
N SER A 192 16.74 27.20 14.33
CA SER A 192 17.80 27.53 15.26
C SER A 192 18.31 26.22 15.86
N LEU A 193 19.54 25.87 15.50
CA LEU A 193 20.29 24.83 16.17
C LEU A 193 20.44 25.33 17.60
N VAL A 194 19.62 24.79 18.50
CA VAL A 194 19.90 24.96 19.92
C VAL A 194 21.12 24.10 20.17
N ASP A 195 22.25 24.75 20.44
CA ASP A 195 23.39 24.05 21.03
C ASP A 195 22.86 23.38 22.29
N THR A 196 22.72 22.07 22.23
CA THR A 196 22.40 21.27 23.40
C THR A 196 23.66 21.30 24.26
N THR A 197 23.75 22.34 25.09
CA THR A 197 24.61 22.39 26.28
C THR A 197 24.18 21.35 27.31
N ASP A 198 23.14 20.55 27.01
CA ASP A 198 22.75 19.37 27.74
C ASP A 198 23.87 18.32 27.73
N GLU A 199 24.43 18.08 28.90
CA GLU A 199 25.27 16.92 29.24
C GLU A 199 24.55 15.56 29.04
N ALA A 200 23.32 15.55 28.50
CA ALA A 200 22.44 14.39 28.44
C ALA A 200 22.85 13.35 27.38
N ILE A 201 23.53 13.75 26.30
CA ILE A 201 23.96 12.82 25.24
C ILE A 201 25.48 12.81 25.15
N LYS A 202 26.08 11.66 25.48
CA LYS A 202 27.52 11.43 25.36
C LYS A 202 27.78 10.26 24.43
N ILE A 203 28.35 10.55 23.26
CA ILE A 203 28.84 9.53 22.34
C ILE A 203 30.17 9.02 22.85
N GLN A 204 30.22 7.78 23.33
CA GLN A 204 31.43 7.19 23.90
C GLN A 204 32.44 6.74 22.84
N ASP A 205 31.95 6.27 21.68
CA ASP A 205 32.76 5.81 20.55
C ASP A 205 32.28 6.46 19.25
N THR A 206 33.01 7.49 18.82
CA THR A 206 32.70 8.25 17.60
C THR A 206 33.08 7.50 16.32
N ASN A 207 33.83 6.40 16.40
CA ASN A 207 34.13 5.57 15.22
C ASN A 207 32.92 4.70 14.87
N LEU A 208 32.19 4.21 15.87
CA LEU A 208 30.96 3.43 15.67
C LEU A 208 29.74 4.32 15.43
N CYS A 209 29.69 5.51 16.03
CA CYS A 209 28.61 6.47 15.87
C CYS A 209 29.17 7.86 15.53
N PRO A 210 29.51 8.12 14.24
CA PRO A 210 30.12 9.37 13.83
C PRO A 210 29.15 10.56 13.86
N LEU A 211 27.83 10.30 13.86
CA LEU A 211 26.79 11.30 13.91
C LEU A 211 25.59 10.78 14.70
N TYR A 212 25.16 11.56 15.69
CA TYR A 212 23.89 11.37 16.39
C TYR A 212 23.18 12.72 16.47
N THR A 213 21.94 12.77 16.00
CA THR A 213 21.11 13.97 16.07
C THR A 213 19.84 13.67 16.87
N LEU A 214 19.42 14.62 17.68
CA LEU A 214 18.19 14.54 18.45
C LEU A 214 17.38 15.82 18.23
N ARG A 215 16.05 15.68 18.20
CA ARG A 215 15.13 16.80 18.30
C ARG A 215 14.04 16.45 19.30
N LYS A 216 13.95 17.25 20.38
CA LYS A 216 12.84 17.14 21.33
C LYS A 216 11.62 17.88 20.77
N ILE A 217 10.50 17.17 20.65
CA ILE A 217 9.20 17.75 20.27
C ILE A 217 8.29 17.56 21.49
N THR A 218 7.80 18.66 22.05
CA THR A 218 6.94 18.64 23.24
C THR A 218 5.48 18.84 22.87
N ASN A 219 4.57 18.45 23.77
CA ASN A 219 3.11 18.56 23.60
C ASN A 219 2.59 17.77 22.37
N VAL A 220 3.22 16.64 22.06
CA VAL A 220 2.76 15.74 20.99
C VAL A 220 1.54 14.97 21.49
N LYS A 221 0.43 15.05 20.75
CA LYS A 221 -0.72 14.17 20.96
C LYS A 221 -0.54 12.89 20.14
N VAL A 222 -0.40 11.75 20.81
CA VAL A 222 -0.38 10.44 20.15
C VAL A 222 -1.79 10.10 19.69
N SER A 223 -1.94 9.83 18.39
CA SER A 223 -3.23 9.49 17.77
C SER A 223 -2.99 8.66 16.50
N PRO A 224 -4.04 8.07 15.90
CA PRO A 224 -3.92 7.52 14.56
C PRO A 224 -3.36 8.55 13.57
N SER A 225 -2.56 8.06 12.61
CA SER A 225 -1.98 8.90 11.56
C SER A 225 -3.04 9.45 10.60
N PRO A 226 -2.75 10.53 9.86
CA PRO A 226 -3.58 10.94 8.73
C PRO A 226 -3.70 9.81 7.70
N TYR A 227 -4.85 9.70 7.01
CA TYR A 227 -5.13 8.61 6.07
C TYR A 227 -4.05 8.44 4.99
N TRP A 228 -3.54 9.55 4.42
CA TRP A 228 -2.51 9.49 3.38
C TRP A 228 -1.23 8.80 3.85
N LEU A 229 -0.85 8.98 5.11
CA LEU A 229 0.35 8.40 5.69
C LEU A 229 0.16 6.90 5.94
N GLN A 230 -1.01 6.53 6.47
CA GLN A 230 -1.40 5.13 6.64
C GLN A 230 -1.41 4.40 5.29
N ALA A 231 -2.08 4.98 4.28
CA ALA A 231 -2.22 4.39 2.96
C ALA A 231 -0.86 4.11 2.30
N LYS A 232 0.08 5.05 2.37
CA LYS A 232 1.43 4.85 1.82
C LYS A 232 2.21 3.73 2.50
N LEU A 233 2.18 3.69 3.84
CA LEU A 233 2.86 2.65 4.61
C LEU A 233 2.23 1.27 4.37
N GLU A 234 0.90 1.21 4.39
CA GLU A 234 0.17 -0.04 4.22
C GLU A 234 0.31 -0.62 2.81
N ALA A 235 0.39 0.24 1.79
CA ALA A 235 0.64 -0.16 0.40
C ALA A 235 1.94 -0.95 0.25
N ILE A 236 2.99 -0.59 0.99
CA ILE A 236 4.27 -1.31 0.99
C ILE A 236 4.37 -2.40 2.06
N GLY A 237 3.25 -2.73 2.72
CA GLY A 237 3.16 -3.81 3.71
C GLY A 237 3.54 -3.43 5.14
N LEU A 238 3.70 -2.14 5.44
CA LEU A 238 3.92 -1.67 6.82
C LEU A 238 2.59 -1.34 7.49
N ARG A 239 2.30 -1.99 8.61
CA ARG A 239 1.10 -1.70 9.40
C ARG A 239 1.22 -0.34 10.10
N SER A 240 0.22 0.53 9.90
CA SER A 240 0.03 1.78 10.64
C SER A 240 -0.18 1.52 12.14
N ILE A 241 0.45 2.33 12.99
CA ILE A 241 0.38 2.21 14.46
C ILE A 241 -0.13 3.50 15.08
N ASN A 242 0.62 4.59 14.93
CA ASN A 242 0.26 5.93 15.39
C ASN A 242 1.15 6.98 14.70
N ASN A 243 0.74 8.24 14.79
CA ASN A 243 1.41 9.38 14.16
C ASN A 243 2.91 9.55 14.48
N VAL A 244 3.40 9.02 15.61
CA VAL A 244 4.82 9.10 15.99
C VAL A 244 5.63 7.99 15.33
N VAL A 245 5.17 6.74 15.40
CA VAL A 245 5.88 5.60 14.80
C VAL A 245 5.79 5.66 13.28
N ASP A 246 4.62 6.02 12.76
CA ASP A 246 4.36 6.03 11.32
C ASP A 246 5.20 7.09 10.60
N VAL A 247 5.41 8.26 11.21
CA VAL A 247 6.28 9.28 10.59
C VAL A 247 7.74 8.83 10.54
N THR A 248 8.22 8.09 11.55
CA THR A 248 9.58 7.53 11.51
C THR A 248 9.73 6.45 10.43
N ASN A 249 8.75 5.57 10.29
CA ASN A 249 8.73 4.55 9.22
C ASN A 249 8.61 5.20 7.84
N TYR A 250 7.80 6.25 7.71
CA TYR A 250 7.65 6.98 6.46
C TYR A 250 8.96 7.62 6.04
N VAL A 251 9.65 8.33 6.94
CA VAL A 251 10.95 8.95 6.61
C VAL A 251 11.99 7.89 6.25
N MET A 252 11.99 6.75 6.94
CA MET A 252 12.86 5.62 6.59
C MET A 252 12.61 5.14 5.16
N MET A 253 11.36 4.90 4.78
CA MET A 253 11.02 4.41 3.44
C MET A 253 11.13 5.50 2.36
N GLU A 254 10.95 6.76 2.72
CA GLU A 254 11.05 7.92 1.85
C GLU A 254 12.51 8.26 1.52
N LEU A 255 13.38 8.28 2.52
CA LEU A 255 14.76 8.82 2.45
C LEU A 255 15.86 7.78 2.60
N GLY A 256 15.55 6.59 3.10
CA GLY A 256 16.55 5.57 3.45
C GLY A 256 17.23 5.84 4.79
N GLN A 257 16.67 6.74 5.61
CA GLN A 257 17.18 7.09 6.92
C GLN A 257 16.27 6.52 8.01
N PRO A 258 16.67 5.42 8.68
CA PRO A 258 15.97 4.95 9.86
C PRO A 258 15.93 6.04 10.93
N LEU A 259 14.76 6.24 11.53
CA LEU A 259 14.55 7.14 12.66
C LEU A 259 13.95 6.37 13.82
N HIS A 260 14.13 6.92 15.02
CA HIS A 260 13.51 6.39 16.23
C HIS A 260 12.98 7.53 17.08
N ALA A 261 11.90 7.25 17.81
CA ALA A 261 11.30 8.18 18.76
C ALA A 261 11.40 7.58 20.16
N PHE A 262 11.93 8.37 21.09
CA PHE A 262 11.94 8.05 22.52
C PHE A 262 10.85 8.84 23.22
N ASP A 263 10.20 8.24 24.22
CA ASP A 263 9.45 9.03 25.20
C ASP A 263 10.47 9.77 26.08
N SER A 264 10.29 11.08 26.26
CA SER A 264 11.26 11.91 26.99
C SER A 264 11.03 11.93 28.49
N ASP A 265 9.89 11.41 28.94
CA ASP A 265 9.44 11.37 30.33
C ASP A 265 9.49 9.93 30.88
#